data_AF-A0A5C7LIX4-F1
#
_entry.id   AF-A0A5C7LIX4-F1
#
_cell.length_a   1.000
_cell.length_b   1.000
_cell.length_c   1.000
_cell.angle_alpha   90.00
_cell.angle_beta   90.00
_cell.angle_gamma   90.00
#
_symmetry.space_group_name_H-M   'P 1'
#
loop_
_entity.id
_entity.type
_entity.pdbx_description
1 polymer ?
#
loop_
_entity_poly.entity_id
_entity_poly.type
_entity_poly.pdbx_seq_one_letter_code
_entity_poly.pdbx_strand_id
1 'polypeptide(L)'
;MTESPVLKTMNMVSTEGLAEAAGLQVGSVRVMVSRARRRREMSRPLPTDLPEPDFYLFRSPLWRKSTVTKWIKARKAANLDVPAKAPAAKKSSGKKAS
;
A
#
# COMPACT_ATOMS: atom_id res chain seq x y z
N MET A 1 16.28 -1.87 2.81
CA MET A 1 16.13 -2.40 4.19
C MET A 1 15.29 -3.65 4.08
N THR A 2 15.86 -4.78 4.52
CA THR A 2 15.28 -6.12 4.41
C THR A 2 14.14 -6.30 5.41
N GLU A 3 13.08 -7.03 5.05
CA GLU A 3 12.02 -7.40 6.00
C GLU A 3 12.60 -8.14 7.22
N SER A 4 12.02 -7.90 8.39
CA SER A 4 12.43 -8.56 9.63
C SER A 4 12.24 -10.09 9.53
N PRO A 5 13.23 -10.91 9.90
CA PRO A 5 13.11 -12.37 9.91
C PRO A 5 11.92 -12.87 10.73
N VAL A 6 11.55 -12.15 11.79
CA VAL A 6 10.43 -12.50 12.67
C VAL A 6 9.10 -12.41 11.93
N LEU A 7 8.90 -11.36 11.13
CA LEU A 7 7.66 -11.19 10.35
C LEU A 7 7.51 -12.29 9.30
N LYS A 8 8.62 -12.73 8.70
CA LYS A 8 8.65 -13.83 7.74
C LYS A 8 8.21 -15.15 8.37
N THR A 9 8.68 -15.46 9.57
CA THR A 9 8.24 -16.65 10.32
C THR A 9 6.74 -16.59 10.66
N MET A 10 6.23 -15.41 10.97
CA MET A 10 4.81 -15.21 11.32
C MET A 10 3.89 -15.01 10.10
N ASN A 11 4.40 -15.17 8.87
CA ASN A 11 3.66 -14.89 7.63
C ASN A 11 3.01 -13.50 7.59
N MET A 12 3.68 -12.52 8.20
CA MET A 12 3.24 -11.13 8.25
C MET A 12 4.11 -10.27 7.33
N VAL A 13 3.52 -9.18 6.85
CA VAL A 13 4.10 -8.28 5.86
C VAL A 13 3.93 -6.86 6.37
N SER A 14 5.02 -6.10 6.39
CA SER A 14 5.00 -4.69 6.76
C SER A 14 4.58 -3.81 5.56
N THR A 15 4.53 -2.49 5.76
CA THR A 15 4.29 -1.55 4.66
C THR A 15 5.37 -1.67 3.57
N GLU A 16 6.60 -1.89 3.97
CA GLU A 16 7.76 -2.09 3.09
C GLU A 16 7.66 -3.40 2.32
N GLY A 17 7.38 -4.51 3.01
CA GLY A 17 7.20 -5.82 2.36
C GLY A 17 6.02 -5.85 1.39
N LEU A 18 4.94 -5.12 1.71
CA LEU A 18 3.80 -4.97 0.81
C LEU A 18 4.20 -4.19 -0.44
N ALA A 19 4.97 -3.12 -0.27
CA ALA A 19 5.49 -2.33 -1.38
C ALA A 19 6.36 -3.19 -2.32
N GLU A 20 7.26 -4.00 -1.75
CA GLU A 20 8.09 -4.94 -2.51
C GLU A 20 7.23 -5.98 -3.25
N ALA A 21 6.31 -6.65 -2.55
CA ALA A 21 5.45 -7.66 -3.14
C ALA A 21 4.54 -7.12 -4.25
N ALA A 22 4.12 -5.86 -4.14
CA ALA A 22 3.25 -5.20 -5.12
C ALA A 22 4.01 -4.41 -6.21
N GLY A 23 5.35 -4.37 -6.16
CA GLY A 23 6.16 -3.55 -7.07
C GLY A 23 5.89 -2.05 -6.96
N LEU A 24 5.51 -1.57 -5.77
CA LEU A 24 5.19 -0.18 -5.49
C LEU A 24 6.28 0.52 -4.68
N GLN A 25 6.25 1.85 -4.67
CA GLN A 25 7.05 2.64 -3.73
C GLN A 25 6.41 2.61 -2.34
N VAL A 26 7.23 2.53 -1.28
CA VAL A 26 6.76 2.54 0.12
C VAL A 26 5.91 3.77 0.42
N GLY A 27 6.31 4.95 -0.10
CA GLY A 27 5.54 6.19 0.02
C GLY A 27 4.14 6.09 -0.61
N SER A 28 4.02 5.43 -1.77
CA SER A 28 2.73 5.18 -2.41
C SER A 28 1.86 4.26 -1.55
N VAL A 29 2.42 3.21 -0.97
CA VAL A 29 1.68 2.33 -0.04
C VAL A 29 1.17 3.11 1.16
N ARG A 30 2.01 3.95 1.80
CA ARG A 30 1.58 4.80 2.93
C ARG A 30 0.41 5.71 2.55
N VAL A 31 0.46 6.33 1.37
CA VAL A 31 -0.66 7.14 0.86
C VAL A 31 -1.90 6.30 0.63
N MET A 32 -1.77 5.10 0.07
CA MET A 32 -2.88 4.18 -0.15
C MET A 32 -3.54 3.75 1.17
N VAL A 33 -2.74 3.45 2.20
CA VAL A 33 -3.24 3.12 3.56
C VAL A 33 -4.08 4.28 4.10
N SER A 34 -3.55 5.50 4.07
CA SER A 34 -4.27 6.69 4.55
C SER A 34 -5.55 6.96 3.76
N ARG A 35 -5.52 6.79 2.43
CA ARG A 35 -6.71 6.98 1.58
C ARG A 35 -7.77 5.91 1.83
N ALA A 36 -7.37 4.65 1.91
CA ALA A 36 -8.27 3.53 2.20
C ALA A 36 -8.93 3.70 3.57
N ARG A 37 -8.15 4.08 4.59
CA ARG A 37 -8.68 4.40 5.92
C ARG A 37 -9.72 5.52 5.88
N ARG A 38 -9.37 6.67 5.29
CA ARG A 38 -10.30 7.81 5.17
C ARG A 38 -11.57 7.43 4.42
N ARG A 39 -11.47 6.62 3.36
CA ARG A 39 -12.62 6.13 2.60
C ARG A 39 -13.53 5.23 3.41
N ARG A 40 -12.97 4.34 4.24
CA ARG A 40 -13.76 3.52 5.19
C ARG A 40 -14.47 4.38 6.22
N GLU A 41 -13.78 5.36 6.80
CA GLU A 41 -14.37 6.31 7.75
C GLU A 41 -15.55 7.08 7.12
N MET A 42 -15.47 7.40 5.82
CA MET A 42 -16.56 8.02 5.06
C MET A 42 -17.59 7.02 4.51
N SER A 43 -17.50 5.72 4.86
CA SER A 43 -18.35 4.64 4.31
C SER A 43 -18.36 4.56 2.78
N ARG A 44 -17.25 4.89 2.13
CA ARG A 44 -17.06 4.87 0.66
C ARG A 44 -15.78 4.08 0.25
N PRO A 45 -15.63 2.81 0.65
CA PRO A 45 -14.47 2.01 0.28
C PRO A 45 -14.45 1.75 -1.23
N LEU A 46 -13.27 1.79 -1.86
CA LEU A 46 -13.11 1.32 -3.24
C LEU A 46 -12.74 -0.16 -3.26
N PRO A 47 -13.17 -0.93 -4.28
CA PRO A 47 -12.74 -2.32 -4.46
C PRO A 47 -11.21 -2.49 -4.61
N THR A 48 -10.54 -1.41 -4.99
CA THR A 48 -9.10 -1.37 -5.27
C THR A 48 -8.29 -0.81 -4.11
N ASP A 49 -8.96 -0.40 -3.02
CA ASP A 49 -8.31 0.07 -1.81
C ASP A 49 -7.46 -1.03 -1.19
N LEU A 50 -6.41 -0.59 -0.50
CA LEU A 50 -5.54 -1.47 0.25
C LEU A 50 -6.34 -2.07 1.42
N PRO A 51 -6.28 -3.39 1.68
CA PRO A 51 -7.10 -4.04 2.71
C PRO A 51 -6.82 -3.47 4.10
N GLU A 52 -7.75 -3.70 5.02
CA GLU A 52 -7.52 -3.33 6.42
C GLU A 52 -6.31 -4.10 6.97
N PRO A 53 -5.43 -3.44 7.75
CA PRO A 53 -4.34 -4.14 8.42
C PRO A 53 -4.90 -5.24 9.33
N ASP A 54 -4.35 -6.44 9.20
CA ASP A 54 -4.71 -7.55 10.07
C ASP A 54 -4.27 -7.27 11.53
N PHE A 55 -3.16 -6.54 11.70
CA PHE A 55 -2.62 -6.15 12.99
C PHE A 55 -1.93 -4.79 12.93
N TYR A 56 -1.77 -4.17 14.09
CA TYR A 56 -0.93 -3.00 14.27
C TYR A 56 0.18 -3.31 15.28
N LEU A 57 1.43 -3.07 14.87
CA LEU A 57 2.57 -3.04 15.79
C LEU A 57 2.85 -1.58 16.13
N PHE A 58 2.36 -1.13 17.28
CA PHE A 58 2.29 0.28 17.65
C PHE A 58 1.53 1.10 16.58
N ARG A 59 2.25 1.93 15.81
CA ARG A 59 1.70 2.76 14.73
C ARG A 59 1.92 2.17 13.34
N SER A 60 2.57 1.01 13.27
CA SER A 60 2.92 0.35 12.00
C SER A 60 1.87 -0.69 11.64
N PRO A 61 1.15 -0.52 10.50
CA PRO A 61 0.21 -1.52 10.04
C PRO A 61 0.92 -2.76 9.51
N LEU A 62 0.37 -3.92 9.82
CA LEU A 62 0.83 -5.23 9.37
C LEU A 62 -0.32 -6.00 8.70
N TRP A 63 0.01 -6.71 7.63
CA TRP A 63 -0.93 -7.60 6.94
C TRP A 63 -0.41 -9.03 6.98
N ARG A 64 -1.33 -10.00 6.92
CA ARG A 64 -0.96 -11.38 6.61
C ARG A 64 -0.54 -11.45 5.16
N LYS A 65 0.43 -12.31 4.88
CA LYS A 65 0.90 -12.57 3.51
C LYS A 65 -0.26 -12.98 2.58
N SER A 66 -1.19 -13.80 3.07
CA SER A 66 -2.38 -14.22 2.31
C SER A 66 -3.31 -13.05 1.96
N THR A 67 -3.49 -12.08 2.85
CA THR A 67 -4.26 -10.84 2.62
C THR A 67 -3.63 -10.02 1.49
N VAL A 68 -2.31 -9.84 1.55
CA VAL A 68 -1.55 -9.12 0.51
C VAL A 68 -1.65 -9.84 -0.84
N THR A 69 -1.45 -11.16 -0.88
CA THR A 69 -1.54 -11.95 -2.12
C THR A 69 -2.91 -11.86 -2.77
N LYS A 70 -4.00 -11.98 -1.97
CA LYS A 70 -5.38 -11.83 -2.48
C LYS A 70 -5.60 -10.44 -3.07
N TRP A 71 -5.15 -9.40 -2.38
CA TRP A 71 -5.28 -8.02 -2.83
C TRP A 71 -4.49 -7.76 -4.12
N ILE A 72 -3.24 -8.24 -4.21
CA ILE A 72 -2.45 -8.13 -5.45
C ILE A 72 -3.19 -8.81 -6.59
N LYS A 73 -3.67 -10.05 -6.41
CA LYS A 73 -4.42 -10.78 -7.43
C LYS A 73 -5.67 -10.01 -7.90
N ALA A 74 -6.41 -9.40 -6.98
CA ALA A 74 -7.57 -8.58 -7.30
C ALA A 74 -7.18 -7.33 -8.13
N ARG A 75 -6.06 -6.68 -7.79
CA ARG A 75 -5.53 -5.56 -8.58
C ARG A 75 -5.09 -5.97 -9.98
N LYS A 76 -4.44 -7.13 -10.12
CA LYS A 76 -4.06 -7.69 -11.43
C LYS A 76 -5.30 -7.93 -12.29
N ALA A 77 -6.32 -8.56 -11.73
CA ALA A 77 -7.58 -8.82 -12.41
C ALA A 77 -8.30 -7.53 -12.84
N ALA A 78 -8.12 -6.44 -12.09
CA ALA A 78 -8.63 -5.12 -12.42
C ALA A 78 -7.73 -4.29 -13.36
N ASN A 79 -6.64 -4.87 -13.91
CA ASN A 79 -5.64 -4.19 -14.74
C ASN A 79 -4.98 -2.97 -14.04
N LEU A 80 -4.84 -3.03 -12.72
CA LEU A 80 -4.17 -2.00 -11.90
C LEU A 80 -2.74 -2.40 -11.50
N ASP A 81 -2.20 -3.36 -12.23
CA ASP A 81 -0.86 -3.87 -12.06
C ASP A 81 0.12 -2.88 -12.72
N VAL A 82 0.67 -2.02 -11.87
CA VAL A 82 2.00 -1.40 -12.03
C VAL A 82 2.06 -0.08 -12.84
N PRO A 83 2.90 0.87 -12.39
CA PRO A 83 3.96 1.30 -13.31
C PRO A 83 5.35 0.92 -12.76
N ALA A 84 6.10 0.19 -13.58
CA ALA A 84 7.45 -0.25 -13.31
C ALA A 84 8.28 1.01 -13.38
N LYS A 85 8.70 1.53 -12.22
CA LYS A 85 9.59 2.68 -12.12
C LYS A 85 9.25 3.78 -13.14
N ALA A 86 8.04 4.35 -13.08
CA ALA A 86 7.82 5.63 -13.76
C ALA A 86 8.76 6.67 -13.13
N PRO A 87 9.53 7.45 -13.91
CA PRO A 87 10.53 8.37 -13.39
C PRO A 87 9.84 9.38 -12.48
N ALA A 88 10.52 9.76 -11.40
CA ALA A 88 10.06 10.75 -10.44
C ALA A 88 9.42 11.96 -11.17
N ALA A 89 8.08 12.02 -11.17
CA ALA A 89 7.37 13.16 -11.70
C ALA A 89 7.74 14.36 -10.82
N LYS A 90 8.55 15.27 -11.38
CA LYS A 90 8.89 16.57 -10.78
C LYS A 90 7.60 17.23 -10.31
N LYS A 91 7.59 17.70 -9.06
CA LYS A 91 6.61 18.66 -8.56
C LYS A 91 6.67 19.89 -9.48
N SER A 92 5.65 20.14 -10.29
CA SER A 92 5.44 21.47 -10.85
C SER A 92 4.78 22.32 -9.77
N SER A 93 5.55 23.27 -9.24
CA SER A 93 5.05 24.38 -8.45
C SER A 93 4.14 25.23 -9.33
N GLY A 94 2.82 25.10 -9.15
CA GLY A 94 1.81 25.94 -9.78
C GLY A 94 1.49 27.15 -8.91
N LYS A 95 2.19 28.25 -9.19
CA LYS A 95 1.97 29.64 -8.77
C LYS A 95 0.47 30.01 -8.71
N LYS A 96 -0.01 30.58 -7.60
CA LYS A 96 -1.18 31.47 -7.60
C LYS A 96 -0.75 32.84 -7.09
N ALA A 97 -0.74 33.77 -8.02
CA ALA A 97 -0.80 35.20 -7.75
C ALA A 97 -2.24 35.57 -7.41
N SER A 98 -2.41 36.41 -6.40
CA SER A 98 -3.36 37.53 -6.35
C SER A 98 -3.11 38.31 -5.06
#